data_AF-A0A232EGC4-F1
#
_entry.id   AF-A0A232EGC4-F1
#
_cell.length_a   1.000
_cell.length_b   1.000
_cell.length_c   1.000
_cell.angle_alpha   90.00
_cell.angle_beta   90.00
_cell.angle_gamma   90.00
#
_symmetry.space_group_name_H-M   'P 1'
#
loop_
_entity.id
_entity.type
_entity.pdbx_description
1 polymer ?
#
loop_
_entity_poly.entity_id
_entity_poly.type
_entity_poly.pdbx_seq_one_letter_code
_entity_poly.pdbx_strand_id
1 'polypeptide(L)'
;MAAEVTGIIKTILNVSTICSKFDWEIDKFSTRILKVGEYLESPKFIGVKNDAIDMEWCLRLFPNGQRESVKEYLSIFVAFLTYARIEAVVTITFFDKEGKAMVTKTADPHVFFKDETWGYSNFTPRKFVTSSVNGMLKNDKLRIGCEVTYKITNQEVKDSVLIQLLDEYEDLFTTSHLSDVTLVSEGKELKAHKCILAKSSSVFAAMFNTDMTEKQTNVVQITDIKYDVLMEMIRFIYAGKINNIEAIAGDLAIAADKYALDGLKNICEDKMFQILNINNVINYVQLANTLRMVKLKAKAIQFIVRNARYVGNRPEFRSLPHDIVFEIYTARTMAYMMDAEIEKATEQGSEDQGDRDVSCLVDQCAALRINEVEISDVISLHCILEGKSVNAHKRILAQCSPVFATLFNAEMNKSIIAITDVRYQVLVEMIRFIYARKVRYDDDLLVELATAAHTYGVNGLKIMCEERLIKLLNVDNVIGCTQLADRLCMVELKKKSIEFIINNAREIGAKPESQLLPRDVLIEVLRSLVNQE
;
A
#
# COMPACT_ATOMS: atom_id res chain seq x y z
N MET A 1 -5.18 5.02 37.67
CA MET A 1 -5.12 5.04 36.19
C MET A 1 -6.36 4.51 35.48
N ALA A 2 -6.60 3.20 35.29
CA ALA A 2 -7.85 2.75 34.63
C ALA A 2 -9.11 3.27 35.34
N ALA A 3 -9.11 3.34 36.67
CA ALA A 3 -10.19 3.92 37.47
C ALA A 3 -10.29 5.46 37.40
N GLU A 4 -9.19 6.18 37.14
CA GLU A 4 -9.18 7.66 36.96
C GLU A 4 -9.68 8.02 35.56
N VAL A 5 -9.22 7.30 34.53
CA VAL A 5 -9.73 7.41 33.16
C VAL A 5 -11.22 7.05 33.13
N THR A 6 -11.64 5.99 33.84
CA THR A 6 -13.07 5.62 33.94
C THR A 6 -13.87 6.65 34.76
N GLY A 7 -13.24 7.31 35.74
CA GLY A 7 -13.84 8.38 36.55
C GLY A 7 -14.07 9.67 35.77
N ILE A 8 -13.09 10.09 34.97
CA ILE A 8 -13.18 11.25 34.05
C ILE A 8 -14.25 10.97 32.97
N ILE A 9 -14.28 9.75 32.42
CA ILE A 9 -15.28 9.34 31.41
C ILE A 9 -16.72 9.34 31.96
N LYS A 10 -16.92 9.17 33.27
CA LYS A 10 -18.26 9.08 33.89
C LYS A 10 -18.98 10.41 34.03
N THR A 11 -18.32 11.53 33.77
CA THR A 11 -18.91 12.87 33.92
C THR A 11 -18.61 13.71 32.68
N ILE A 12 -19.17 13.36 31.53
CA ILE A 12 -18.98 14.19 30.32
C ILE A 12 -20.33 14.45 29.64
N LEU A 13 -20.57 15.76 29.52
CA LEU A 13 -21.79 16.48 29.16
C LEU A 13 -22.34 16.13 27.77
N ASN A 14 -23.63 16.39 27.57
CA ASN A 14 -24.28 16.39 26.26
C ASN A 14 -23.51 17.27 25.26
N VAL A 15 -23.56 16.91 23.96
CA VAL A 15 -22.98 17.69 22.86
C VAL A 15 -23.35 19.17 23.01
N SER A 16 -22.34 20.02 23.16
CA SER A 16 -22.52 21.46 23.36
C SER A 16 -21.88 22.24 22.21
N THR A 17 -22.63 23.19 21.67
CA THR A 17 -22.07 24.18 20.75
C THR A 17 -21.50 25.31 21.59
N ILE A 18 -20.21 25.57 21.44
CA ILE A 18 -19.48 26.59 22.18
C ILE A 18 -19.09 27.70 21.21
N CYS A 19 -19.25 28.94 21.65
CA CYS A 19 -18.78 30.13 20.96
C CYS A 19 -17.74 30.82 21.85
N SER A 20 -16.52 30.94 21.34
CA SER A 20 -15.40 31.60 21.99
C SER A 20 -15.21 32.97 21.37
N LYS A 21 -15.33 34.04 22.17
CA LYS A 21 -15.11 35.41 21.70
C LYS A 21 -13.87 35.99 22.34
N PHE A 22 -13.06 36.64 21.52
CA PHE A 22 -11.80 37.23 21.95
C PHE A 22 -11.58 38.58 21.26
N ASP A 23 -11.29 39.60 22.06
CA ASP A 23 -10.91 40.93 21.61
C ASP A 23 -9.42 41.13 21.87
N TRP A 24 -8.68 41.48 20.83
CA TRP A 24 -7.25 41.76 20.87
C TRP A 24 -6.97 43.20 20.49
N GLU A 25 -6.37 43.95 21.43
CA GLU A 25 -5.89 45.31 21.20
C GLU A 25 -4.37 45.30 21.05
N ILE A 26 -3.88 45.88 19.96
CA ILE A 26 -2.45 45.94 19.65
C ILE A 26 -2.01 47.40 19.73
N ASP A 27 -1.20 47.69 20.75
CA ASP A 27 -0.61 49.01 20.94
C ASP A 27 0.49 49.32 19.92
N LYS A 28 0.58 50.62 19.60
CA LYS A 28 1.61 51.22 18.76
C LYS A 28 1.69 50.58 17.37
N PHE A 29 0.53 50.26 16.77
CA PHE A 29 0.45 49.41 15.59
C PHE A 29 1.18 50.00 14.37
N SER A 30 1.04 51.31 14.13
CA SER A 30 1.67 51.97 12.97
C SER A 30 3.20 51.98 13.05
N THR A 31 3.76 52.00 14.26
CA THR A 31 5.20 52.11 14.51
C THR A 31 5.90 50.77 14.74
N ARG A 32 5.17 49.64 14.74
CA ARG A 32 5.77 48.30 14.86
C ARG A 32 6.49 47.90 13.57
N ILE A 33 7.79 47.66 13.70
CA ILE A 33 8.69 47.23 12.62
C ILE A 33 8.87 45.71 12.74
N LEU A 34 8.06 44.95 12.00
CA LEU A 34 8.26 43.50 11.79
C LEU A 34 8.67 43.25 10.35
N LYS A 35 9.49 42.23 10.11
CA LYS A 35 9.81 41.80 8.73
C LYS A 35 8.64 41.01 8.14
N VAL A 36 8.66 40.82 6.82
CA VAL A 36 7.75 39.89 6.15
C VAL A 36 7.93 38.50 6.74
N GLY A 37 6.82 37.81 7.07
CA GLY A 37 6.83 36.50 7.71
C GLY A 37 6.99 36.51 9.24
N GLU A 38 7.30 37.66 9.86
CA GLU A 38 7.23 37.81 11.32
C GLU A 38 5.80 38.16 11.76
N TYR A 39 5.39 37.64 12.91
CA TYR A 39 4.05 37.84 13.43
C TYR A 39 4.02 38.27 14.90
N LEU A 40 2.90 38.89 15.27
CA LEU A 40 2.47 39.09 16.64
C LEU A 40 1.56 37.94 17.03
N GLU A 41 1.74 37.39 18.23
CA GLU A 41 0.84 36.39 18.80
C GLU A 41 -0.02 37.03 19.88
N SER A 42 -1.32 36.74 19.88
CA SER A 42 -2.22 37.18 20.93
C SER A 42 -2.03 36.36 22.21
N PRO A 43 -2.49 36.87 23.37
CA PRO A 43 -2.79 36.00 24.50
C PRO A 43 -3.65 34.81 24.07
N LYS A 44 -3.47 33.67 24.75
CA LYS A 44 -4.35 32.52 24.60
C LYS A 44 -5.75 32.87 25.09
N PHE A 45 -6.76 32.33 24.43
CA PHE A 45 -8.15 32.47 24.83
C PHE A 45 -8.91 31.16 24.71
N ILE A 46 -9.96 31.05 25.53
CA ILE A 46 -10.88 29.92 25.61
C ILE A 46 -12.30 30.48 25.55
N GLY A 47 -13.28 29.70 25.06
CA GLY A 47 -14.66 30.18 25.01
C GLY A 47 -15.38 30.07 26.34
N VAL A 48 -15.70 28.84 26.71
CA VAL A 48 -16.33 28.50 27.98
C VAL A 48 -15.42 27.52 28.69
N LYS A 49 -15.06 27.83 29.94
CA LYS A 49 -14.36 26.86 30.79
C LYS A 49 -15.23 25.64 30.92
N ASN A 50 -14.68 24.49 30.52
CA ASN A 50 -15.33 23.21 30.69
C ASN A 50 -14.56 22.44 31.76
N ASP A 51 -15.27 21.82 32.70
CA ASP A 51 -14.66 21.05 33.79
C ASP A 51 -13.79 19.88 33.27
N ALA A 52 -13.97 19.47 32.01
CA ALA A 52 -13.17 18.42 31.38
C ALA A 52 -11.94 18.93 30.60
N ILE A 53 -12.10 19.85 29.63
CA ILE A 53 -11.02 20.30 28.72
C ILE A 53 -11.23 21.75 28.29
N ASP A 54 -10.21 22.58 28.47
CA ASP A 54 -10.13 23.92 27.92
C ASP A 54 -9.59 23.90 26.47
N MET A 55 -10.43 24.33 25.53
CA MET A 55 -10.08 24.46 24.12
C MET A 55 -9.38 25.81 23.90
N GLU A 56 -8.05 25.80 23.91
CA GLU A 56 -7.18 26.96 23.81
C GLU A 56 -6.93 27.37 22.35
N TRP A 57 -7.04 28.67 22.09
CA TRP A 57 -6.81 29.29 20.79
C TRP A 57 -5.89 30.51 20.94
N CYS A 58 -5.22 30.91 19.87
CA CYS A 58 -4.59 32.24 19.78
C CYS A 58 -4.64 32.78 18.36
N LEU A 59 -4.40 34.09 18.19
CA LEU A 59 -4.28 34.74 16.89
C LEU A 59 -2.82 35.03 16.57
N ARG A 60 -2.45 34.83 15.30
CA ARG A 60 -1.16 35.21 14.71
C ARG A 60 -1.39 36.25 13.62
N LEU A 61 -1.00 37.50 13.90
CA LEU A 61 -1.09 38.61 12.95
C LEU A 61 0.28 38.90 12.35
N PHE A 62 0.37 38.88 11.01
CA PHE A 62 1.54 39.26 10.23
C PHE A 62 1.30 40.66 9.65
N PRO A 63 1.84 41.74 10.26
CA PRO A 63 1.47 43.10 9.85
C PRO A 63 2.00 43.51 8.47
N ASN A 64 3.02 42.80 7.97
CA ASN A 64 3.67 43.03 6.67
C ASN A 64 3.60 41.77 5.79
N GLY A 65 2.52 41.00 5.93
CA GLY A 65 2.28 39.78 5.17
C GLY A 65 3.04 38.56 5.68
N GLN A 66 2.42 37.38 5.52
CA GLN A 66 3.04 36.09 5.85
C GLN A 66 4.19 35.74 4.90
N ARG A 67 4.13 36.21 3.65
CA ARG A 67 5.09 35.92 2.57
C ARG A 67 5.26 37.14 1.68
N GLU A 68 6.35 37.18 0.92
CA GLU A 68 6.73 38.32 0.08
C GLU A 68 5.63 38.73 -0.92
N SER A 69 4.90 37.75 -1.47
CA SER A 69 3.81 37.98 -2.42
C SER A 69 2.60 38.73 -1.84
N VAL A 70 2.45 38.77 -0.51
CA VAL A 70 1.32 39.41 0.18
C VAL A 70 1.76 40.49 1.16
N LYS A 71 2.98 41.04 1.00
CA LYS A 71 3.59 41.99 1.95
C LYS A 71 2.81 43.28 2.21
N GLU A 72 1.99 43.71 1.26
CA GLU A 72 1.16 44.91 1.36
C GLU A 72 -0.13 44.67 2.16
N TYR A 73 -0.39 43.44 2.60
CA TYR A 73 -1.58 43.04 3.34
C TYR A 73 -1.22 42.60 4.77
N LEU A 74 -2.15 42.82 5.69
CA LEU A 74 -2.15 42.11 6.96
C LEU A 74 -2.62 40.68 6.71
N SER A 75 -1.83 39.71 7.13
CA SER A 75 -2.26 38.32 7.20
C SER A 75 -2.64 37.98 8.63
N ILE A 76 -3.72 37.23 8.84
CA ILE A 76 -4.14 36.83 10.19
C ILE A 76 -4.62 35.39 10.19
N PHE A 77 -4.16 34.64 11.19
CA PHE A 77 -4.47 33.23 11.37
C PHE A 77 -4.90 32.97 12.80
N VAL A 78 -5.87 32.08 12.99
CA VAL A 78 -6.15 31.46 14.28
C VAL A 78 -5.33 30.17 14.37
N ALA A 79 -4.74 29.93 15.54
CA ALA A 79 -4.04 28.69 15.87
C ALA A 79 -4.83 27.95 16.95
N PHE A 80 -4.98 26.65 16.79
CA PHE A 80 -5.57 25.78 17.81
C PHE A 80 -4.47 25.11 18.63
N LEU A 81 -4.54 25.20 19.96
CA LEU A 81 -3.43 24.80 20.84
C LEU A 81 -3.75 23.55 21.68
N THR A 82 -5.01 23.11 21.71
CA THR A 82 -5.44 21.93 22.45
C THR A 82 -5.28 20.66 21.62
N TYR A 83 -4.98 19.55 22.30
CA TYR A 83 -4.84 18.22 21.71
C TYR A 83 -6.18 17.60 21.28
N ALA A 84 -6.93 18.24 20.41
CA ALA A 84 -8.19 17.70 19.91
C ALA A 84 -8.26 17.79 18.37
N ARG A 85 -9.18 17.03 17.79
CA ARG A 85 -9.64 17.24 16.42
C ARG A 85 -10.98 17.95 16.49
N ILE A 86 -11.05 19.20 16.05
CA ILE A 86 -12.27 20.00 16.18
C ILE A 86 -12.62 20.69 14.87
N GLU A 87 -13.87 20.58 14.43
CA GLU A 87 -14.39 21.41 13.33
C GLU A 87 -14.93 22.71 13.91
N ALA A 88 -14.39 23.84 13.44
CA ALA A 88 -14.73 25.16 13.94
C ALA A 88 -14.99 26.17 12.81
N VAL A 89 -15.94 27.06 13.04
CA VAL A 89 -16.22 28.23 12.21
C VAL A 89 -15.58 29.45 12.86
N VAL A 90 -14.73 30.13 12.11
CA VAL A 90 -13.92 31.25 12.61
C VAL A 90 -14.36 32.54 11.93
N THR A 91 -14.71 33.55 12.73
CA THR A 91 -14.98 34.91 12.27
C THR A 91 -13.92 35.85 12.82
N ILE A 92 -13.31 36.64 11.95
CA ILE A 92 -12.32 37.65 12.31
C ILE A 92 -12.85 39.01 11.88
N THR A 93 -12.82 39.98 12.80
CA THR A 93 -13.30 41.34 12.59
C THR A 93 -12.24 42.36 12.95
N PHE A 94 -12.00 43.34 12.09
CA PHE A 94 -11.22 44.53 12.39
C PHE A 94 -12.17 45.69 12.61
N PHE A 95 -12.00 46.40 13.72
CA PHE A 95 -12.87 47.50 14.12
C PHE A 95 -12.21 48.86 13.86
N ASP A 96 -13.04 49.89 13.70
CA ASP A 96 -12.57 51.27 13.72
C ASP A 96 -12.39 51.83 15.15
N LYS A 97 -11.96 53.08 15.23
CA LYS A 97 -11.75 53.83 16.48
C LYS A 97 -13.00 54.02 17.33
N GLU A 98 -14.19 53.86 16.75
CA GLU A 98 -15.50 53.96 17.41
C GLU A 98 -16.03 52.58 17.81
N GLY A 99 -15.35 51.50 17.40
CA GLY A 99 -15.73 50.12 17.68
C GLY A 99 -16.69 49.53 16.62
N LYS A 100 -16.89 50.21 15.49
CA LYS A 100 -17.70 49.70 14.38
C LYS A 100 -16.90 48.67 13.60
N ALA A 101 -17.53 47.55 13.22
CA ALA A 101 -16.91 46.53 12.39
C ALA A 101 -16.66 47.08 10.97
N MET A 102 -15.40 47.09 10.54
CA MET A 102 -15.01 47.63 9.23
C MET A 102 -14.64 46.54 8.23
N VAL A 103 -13.97 45.48 8.70
CA VAL A 103 -13.62 44.32 7.87
C VAL A 103 -13.92 43.06 8.66
N THR A 104 -14.93 42.32 8.24
CA THR A 104 -15.29 41.03 8.83
C THR A 104 -15.21 39.94 7.78
N LYS A 105 -14.55 38.83 8.10
CA LYS A 105 -14.58 37.61 7.29
C LYS A 105 -14.91 36.42 8.17
N THR A 106 -15.87 35.62 7.73
CA THR A 106 -16.26 34.35 8.35
C THR A 106 -15.81 33.23 7.43
N ALA A 107 -15.09 32.28 8.01
CA ALA A 107 -14.60 31.08 7.35
C ALA A 107 -15.72 30.08 7.10
N ASP A 108 -15.56 29.26 6.06
CA ASP A 108 -16.20 27.94 6.04
C ASP A 108 -15.69 27.10 7.23
N PRO A 109 -16.46 26.10 7.69
CA PRO A 109 -16.01 25.18 8.73
C PRO A 109 -14.64 24.58 8.37
N HIS A 110 -13.68 24.69 9.29
CA HIS A 110 -12.33 24.14 9.13
C HIS A 110 -12.04 23.16 10.28
N VAL A 111 -11.39 22.05 9.95
CA VAL A 111 -10.96 21.05 10.94
C VAL A 111 -9.58 21.44 11.45
N PHE A 112 -9.46 21.62 12.75
CA PHE A 112 -8.22 21.93 13.45
C PHE A 112 -7.69 20.71 14.20
N PHE A 113 -6.38 20.51 14.10
CA PHE A 113 -5.58 19.70 15.02
C PHE A 113 -4.67 20.61 15.87
N LYS A 114 -4.01 20.04 16.89
CA LYS A 114 -3.04 20.80 17.69
C LYS A 114 -1.99 21.46 16.79
N ASP A 115 -1.69 22.71 17.09
CA ASP A 115 -0.74 23.61 16.42
C ASP A 115 -1.10 23.96 14.97
N GLU A 116 -2.24 23.45 14.47
CA GLU A 116 -2.73 23.83 13.16
C GLU A 116 -3.18 25.29 13.15
N THR A 117 -2.84 25.98 12.06
CA THR A 117 -3.21 27.37 11.83
C THR A 117 -4.07 27.49 10.59
N TRP A 118 -5.14 28.28 10.68
CA TRP A 118 -5.99 28.62 9.54
C TRP A 118 -6.32 30.11 9.54
N GLY A 119 -6.42 30.71 8.36
CA GLY A 119 -6.75 32.13 8.26
C GLY A 119 -6.52 32.71 6.87
N TYR A 120 -6.33 34.03 6.83
CA TYR A 120 -6.30 34.79 5.61
C TYR A 120 -4.93 35.39 5.38
N SER A 121 -4.28 34.98 4.28
CA SER A 121 -2.99 35.54 3.85
C SER A 121 -3.09 37.01 3.41
N ASN A 122 -4.26 37.43 2.91
CA ASN A 122 -4.54 38.78 2.42
C ASN A 122 -5.83 39.32 3.06
N PHE A 123 -5.86 39.42 4.40
CA PHE A 123 -7.07 39.82 5.13
C PHE A 123 -7.54 41.22 4.76
N THR A 124 -6.66 42.21 4.92
CA THR A 124 -6.92 43.62 4.59
C THR A 124 -5.62 44.34 4.20
N PRO A 125 -5.62 45.32 3.28
CA PRO A 125 -4.43 46.09 2.95
C PRO A 125 -3.87 46.84 4.16
N ARG A 126 -2.56 46.84 4.34
CA ARG A 126 -1.90 47.59 5.42
C ARG A 126 -2.22 49.08 5.35
N LYS A 127 -2.16 49.65 4.15
CA LYS A 127 -2.49 51.06 3.91
C LYS A 127 -3.92 51.40 4.32
N PHE A 128 -4.87 50.47 4.18
CA PHE A 128 -6.24 50.70 4.64
C PHE A 128 -6.29 50.87 6.16
N VAL A 129 -5.56 50.04 6.90
CA VAL A 129 -5.52 50.09 8.38
C VAL A 129 -4.72 51.28 8.91
N THR A 130 -3.59 51.62 8.29
CA THR A 130 -2.72 52.69 8.80
C THR A 130 -3.13 54.08 8.33
N SER A 131 -4.03 54.19 7.35
CA SER A 131 -4.51 55.47 6.83
C SER A 131 -5.41 56.19 7.84
N SER A 132 -5.05 57.43 8.16
CA SER A 132 -5.79 58.27 9.13
C SER A 132 -7.23 58.54 8.71
N VAL A 133 -7.52 58.60 7.40
CA VAL A 133 -8.88 58.84 6.88
C VAL A 133 -9.84 57.68 7.14
N ASN A 134 -9.34 56.45 7.27
CA ASN A 134 -10.18 55.27 7.49
C ASN A 134 -10.53 55.08 8.98
N GLY A 135 -9.90 55.83 9.88
CA GLY A 135 -10.24 55.83 11.30
C GLY A 135 -10.05 54.50 12.01
N MET A 136 -9.22 53.58 11.48
CA MET A 136 -9.06 52.23 12.01
C MET A 136 -8.33 52.17 13.36
N LEU A 137 -7.46 53.14 13.65
CA LEU A 137 -6.61 53.16 14.84
C LEU A 137 -7.10 54.21 15.85
N LYS A 138 -7.36 53.81 17.09
CA LYS A 138 -7.63 54.72 18.21
C LYS A 138 -6.36 54.89 19.03
N ASN A 139 -5.77 56.09 19.08
CA ASN A 139 -4.49 56.34 19.78
C ASN A 139 -3.38 55.35 19.35
N ASP A 140 -3.26 55.09 18.04
CA ASP A 140 -2.34 54.10 17.44
C ASP A 140 -2.56 52.65 17.90
N LYS A 141 -3.78 52.32 18.33
CA LYS A 141 -4.18 50.97 18.72
C LYS A 141 -5.10 50.35 17.68
N LEU A 142 -4.77 49.14 17.25
CA LEU A 142 -5.60 48.32 16.38
C LEU A 142 -6.43 47.34 17.22
N ARG A 143 -7.75 47.29 16.99
CA ARG A 143 -8.64 46.33 17.65
C ARG A 143 -9.10 45.25 16.67
N ILE A 144 -8.91 44.00 17.08
CA ILE A 144 -9.27 42.80 16.32
C ILE A 144 -10.18 41.94 17.19
N GLY A 145 -11.33 41.54 16.67
CA GLY A 145 -12.21 40.55 17.27
C GLY A 145 -12.06 39.21 16.57
N CYS A 146 -12.08 38.13 17.35
CA CYS A 146 -12.18 36.77 16.86
C CYS A 146 -13.34 36.06 17.56
N GLU A 147 -14.15 35.38 16.77
CA GLU A 147 -15.21 34.49 17.25
C GLU A 147 -14.98 33.11 16.66
N VAL A 148 -14.83 32.10 17.51
CA VAL A 148 -14.64 30.70 17.12
C VAL A 148 -15.82 29.89 17.64
N THR A 149 -16.59 29.29 16.74
CA THR A 149 -17.74 28.44 17.08
C THR A 149 -17.47 26.99 16.72
N TYR A 150 -17.62 26.07 17.67
CA TYR A 150 -17.35 24.64 17.49
C TYR A 150 -18.29 23.77 18.34
N LYS A 151 -18.36 22.48 18.01
CA LYS A 151 -19.13 21.49 18.77
C LYS A 151 -18.19 20.51 19.47
N ILE A 152 -18.30 20.39 20.78
CA ILE A 152 -17.58 19.35 21.53
C ILE A 152 -18.50 18.15 21.70
N THR A 153 -18.02 16.95 21.36
CA THR A 153 -18.65 15.69 21.73
C THR A 153 -17.81 14.93 22.74
N ASN A 154 -18.40 13.88 23.32
CA ASN A 154 -17.69 12.98 24.24
C ASN A 154 -16.49 12.28 23.59
N GLN A 155 -16.49 12.15 22.26
CA GLN A 155 -15.38 11.52 21.55
C GLN A 155 -14.15 12.44 21.52
N GLU A 156 -14.30 13.72 21.18
CA GLU A 156 -13.17 14.66 21.15
C GLU A 156 -12.55 14.86 22.54
N VAL A 157 -13.37 14.84 23.60
CA VAL A 157 -12.87 14.91 24.98
C VAL A 157 -12.05 13.67 25.32
N LYS A 158 -12.53 12.47 24.99
CA LYS A 158 -11.78 11.22 25.19
C LYS A 158 -10.47 11.21 24.41
N ASP A 159 -10.52 11.61 23.14
CA ASP A 159 -9.35 11.65 22.28
C ASP A 159 -8.32 12.63 22.82
N SER A 160 -8.75 13.81 23.29
CA SER A 160 -7.83 14.80 23.86
C SER A 160 -7.19 14.40 25.17
N VAL A 161 -7.93 13.75 26.08
CA VAL A 161 -7.36 13.19 27.32
C VAL A 161 -6.37 12.08 26.97
N LEU A 162 -6.72 11.21 26.02
CA LEU A 162 -5.83 10.13 25.58
C LEU A 162 -4.54 10.69 24.97
N ILE A 163 -4.62 11.72 24.13
CA ILE A 163 -3.45 12.33 23.51
C ILE A 163 -2.56 13.00 24.56
N GLN A 164 -3.12 13.77 25.50
CA GLN A 164 -2.36 14.37 26.60
C GLN A 164 -1.63 13.31 27.43
N LEU A 165 -2.30 12.20 27.75
CA LEU A 165 -1.67 11.08 28.44
C LEU A 165 -0.52 10.49 27.63
N LEU A 166 -0.66 10.37 26.30
CA LEU A 166 0.42 9.90 25.44
C LEU A 166 1.62 10.87 25.40
N ASP A 167 1.41 12.19 25.52
CA ASP A 167 2.49 13.16 25.69
C ASP A 167 3.23 12.97 27.03
N GLU A 168 2.50 12.78 28.13
CA GLU A 168 3.12 12.51 29.44
C GLU A 168 3.97 11.22 29.42
N TYR A 169 3.54 10.20 28.67
CA TYR A 169 4.34 9.00 28.44
C TYR A 169 5.56 9.27 27.54
N GLU A 170 5.46 10.19 26.58
CA GLU A 170 6.61 10.64 25.80
C GLU A 170 7.65 11.36 26.67
N ASP A 171 7.22 12.07 27.72
CA ASP A 171 8.12 12.71 28.67
C ASP A 171 8.95 11.70 29.48
N LEU A 172 8.44 10.50 29.75
CA LEU A 172 9.25 9.42 30.34
C LEU A 172 10.41 9.01 29.43
N PHE A 173 10.20 9.07 28.11
CA PHE A 173 11.24 8.82 27.13
C PHE A 173 12.26 9.97 27.07
N THR A 174 11.84 11.23 27.13
CA THR A 174 12.74 12.39 27.03
C THR A 174 13.54 12.66 28.31
N THR A 175 12.93 12.45 29.50
CA THR A 175 13.54 12.80 30.80
C THR A 175 14.45 11.70 31.35
N SER A 176 14.38 10.47 30.82
CA SER A 176 15.19 9.31 31.27
C SER A 176 14.99 8.90 32.74
N HIS A 177 14.00 9.47 33.43
CA HIS A 177 13.76 9.24 34.85
C HIS A 177 13.29 7.80 35.10
N LEU A 178 13.91 7.09 36.06
CA LEU A 178 13.66 5.66 36.38
C LEU A 178 14.04 4.66 35.29
N SER A 179 14.83 5.08 34.29
CA SER A 179 15.35 4.16 33.27
C SER A 179 16.20 3.03 33.89
N ASP A 180 15.95 1.80 33.45
CA ASP A 180 16.57 0.58 33.95
C ASP A 180 17.29 -0.22 32.84
N VAL A 181 17.35 0.34 31.62
CA VAL A 181 18.11 -0.18 30.49
C VAL A 181 18.67 0.95 29.62
N THR A 182 19.84 0.71 29.01
CA THR A 182 20.47 1.58 28.02
C THR A 182 20.59 0.86 26.69
N LEU A 183 19.99 1.39 25.64
CA LEU A 183 20.17 0.94 24.26
C LEU A 183 21.31 1.75 23.65
N VAL A 184 22.26 1.08 22.99
CA VAL A 184 23.41 1.74 22.37
C VAL A 184 23.38 1.47 20.88
N SER A 185 23.37 2.53 20.08
CA SER A 185 23.47 2.47 18.62
C SER A 185 24.45 3.54 18.14
N GLU A 186 25.34 3.18 17.22
CA GLU A 186 26.37 4.08 16.67
C GLU A 186 27.20 4.79 17.76
N GLY A 187 27.44 4.10 18.89
CA GLY A 187 28.15 4.64 20.05
C GLY A 187 27.38 5.67 20.88
N LYS A 188 26.12 5.96 20.53
CA LYS A 188 25.23 6.86 21.26
C LYS A 188 24.30 6.05 22.17
N GLU A 189 24.07 6.58 23.37
CA GLU A 189 23.21 5.95 24.37
C GLU A 189 21.78 6.50 24.33
N LEU A 190 20.81 5.60 24.50
CA LEU A 190 19.39 5.89 24.65
C LEU A 190 18.86 5.17 25.90
N LYS A 191 18.50 5.92 26.93
CA LYS A 191 17.94 5.37 28.18
C LYS A 191 16.46 5.01 27.98
N ALA A 192 16.02 3.89 28.55
CA ALA A 192 14.65 3.39 28.41
C ALA A 192 14.22 2.52 29.61
N HIS A 193 12.98 2.02 29.56
CA HIS A 193 12.34 1.22 30.60
C HIS A 193 12.02 -0.20 30.07
N LYS A 194 12.60 -1.23 30.69
CA LYS A 194 12.42 -2.63 30.30
C LYS A 194 10.96 -3.04 30.29
N CYS A 195 10.17 -2.59 31.27
CA CYS A 195 8.76 -2.95 31.39
C CYS A 195 7.92 -2.43 30.19
N ILE A 196 8.19 -1.21 29.73
CA ILE A 196 7.51 -0.60 28.58
C ILE A 196 7.93 -1.32 27.30
N LEU A 197 9.25 -1.49 27.10
CA LEU A 197 9.80 -2.16 25.92
C LEU A 197 9.30 -3.62 25.80
N ALA A 198 9.34 -4.39 26.91
CA ALA A 198 8.87 -5.77 26.95
C ALA A 198 7.35 -5.89 26.73
N LYS A 199 6.57 -4.92 27.19
CA LYS A 199 5.12 -4.93 26.97
C LYS A 199 4.78 -4.70 25.50
N SER A 200 5.53 -3.86 24.80
CA SER A 200 5.24 -3.45 23.42
C SER A 200 5.92 -4.32 22.36
N SER A 201 6.99 -5.04 22.70
CA SER A 201 7.74 -5.90 21.79
C SER A 201 8.04 -7.25 22.42
N SER A 202 7.60 -8.32 21.75
CA SER A 202 7.92 -9.70 22.15
C SER A 202 9.42 -9.98 22.11
N VAL A 203 10.17 -9.31 21.24
CA VAL A 203 11.63 -9.43 21.11
C VAL A 203 12.32 -8.83 22.33
N PHE A 204 11.93 -7.63 22.75
CA PHE A 204 12.44 -7.05 24.00
C PHE A 204 12.01 -7.88 25.22
N ALA A 205 10.80 -8.43 25.25
CA ALA A 205 10.35 -9.31 26.32
C ALA A 205 11.23 -10.55 26.45
N ALA A 206 11.56 -11.20 25.34
CA ALA A 206 12.46 -12.35 25.31
C ALA A 206 13.89 -11.96 25.76
N MET A 207 14.39 -10.82 25.27
CA MET A 207 15.72 -10.29 25.59
C MET A 207 15.88 -10.03 27.10
N PHE A 208 14.86 -9.52 27.78
CA PHE A 208 14.95 -9.22 29.22
C PHE A 208 14.58 -10.38 30.15
N ASN A 209 13.85 -11.38 29.65
CA ASN A 209 13.47 -12.55 30.45
C ASN A 209 14.53 -13.68 30.42
N THR A 210 15.42 -13.71 29.43
CA THR A 210 16.48 -14.72 29.31
C THR A 210 17.75 -14.29 30.07
N ASP A 211 18.52 -15.24 30.60
CA ASP A 211 19.80 -14.98 31.30
C ASP A 211 20.94 -14.65 30.33
N MET A 212 20.71 -13.67 29.46
CA MET A 212 21.70 -13.15 28.51
C MET A 212 22.46 -11.95 29.11
N THR A 213 23.54 -11.54 28.45
CA THR A 213 24.45 -10.47 28.90
C THR A 213 23.71 -9.14 29.10
N GLU A 214 22.68 -8.88 28.31
CA GLU A 214 21.80 -7.71 28.37
C GLU A 214 21.05 -7.62 29.69
N LYS A 215 20.60 -8.77 30.23
CA LYS A 215 19.94 -8.85 31.54
C LYS A 215 20.91 -8.56 32.68
N GLN A 216 22.18 -8.93 32.53
CA GLN A 216 23.22 -8.75 33.55
C GLN A 216 23.82 -7.33 33.56
N THR A 217 23.98 -6.73 32.38
CA THR A 217 24.65 -5.42 32.22
C THR A 217 23.70 -4.24 32.14
N ASN A 218 22.40 -4.48 31.88
CA ASN A 218 21.41 -3.45 31.56
C ASN A 218 21.78 -2.58 30.34
N VAL A 219 22.68 -3.08 29.48
CA VAL A 219 23.11 -2.42 28.24
C VAL A 219 22.82 -3.34 27.07
N VAL A 220 22.11 -2.83 26.06
CA VAL A 220 21.77 -3.55 24.83
C VAL A 220 22.50 -2.88 23.67
N GLN A 221 23.36 -3.63 22.99
CA GLN A 221 24.07 -3.15 21.80
C GLN A 221 23.22 -3.42 20.55
N ILE A 222 22.86 -2.35 19.84
CA ILE A 222 22.08 -2.39 18.61
C ILE A 222 22.98 -1.90 17.48
N THR A 223 23.53 -2.84 16.71
CA THR A 223 24.58 -2.57 15.72
C THR A 223 24.06 -2.36 14.30
N ASP A 224 22.80 -2.67 14.04
CA ASP A 224 22.20 -2.72 12.70
C ASP A 224 21.03 -1.74 12.50
N ILE A 225 20.77 -0.87 13.48
CA ILE A 225 19.78 0.21 13.39
C ILE A 225 20.49 1.51 13.71
N LYS A 226 20.36 2.51 12.84
CA LYS A 226 20.90 3.87 13.05
C LYS A 226 20.26 4.53 14.27
N TYR A 227 20.97 5.43 14.93
CA TYR A 227 20.51 6.00 16.19
C TYR A 227 19.20 6.80 16.05
N ASP A 228 19.03 7.54 14.96
CA ASP A 228 17.82 8.31 14.64
C ASP A 228 16.59 7.42 14.43
N VAL A 229 16.76 6.30 13.71
CA VAL A 229 15.71 5.29 13.51
C VAL A 229 15.35 4.60 14.83
N LEU A 230 16.36 4.25 15.64
CA LEU A 230 16.15 3.66 16.97
C LEU A 230 15.35 4.62 17.86
N MET A 231 15.72 5.89 17.90
CA MET A 231 15.04 6.91 18.69
C MET A 231 13.55 7.00 18.35
N GLU A 232 13.19 7.02 17.06
CA GLU A 232 11.79 7.09 16.63
C GLU A 232 11.03 5.77 16.82
N MET A 233 11.69 4.62 16.70
CA MET A 233 11.10 3.34 17.08
C MET A 233 10.75 3.32 18.57
N ILE A 234 11.64 3.80 19.44
CA ILE A 234 11.36 3.86 20.88
C ILE A 234 10.29 4.91 21.18
N ARG A 235 10.30 6.09 20.53
CA ARG A 235 9.22 7.08 20.69
C ARG A 235 7.85 6.49 20.37
N PHE A 236 7.76 5.69 19.30
CA PHE A 236 6.53 4.98 18.95
C PHE A 236 6.09 4.01 20.06
N ILE A 237 7.02 3.27 20.67
CA ILE A 237 6.71 2.34 21.77
C ILE A 237 6.09 3.05 22.98
N TYR A 238 6.50 4.29 23.27
CA TYR A 238 5.99 5.05 24.42
C TYR A 238 4.68 5.78 24.12
N ALA A 239 4.62 6.45 22.96
CA ALA A 239 3.57 7.43 22.68
C ALA A 239 2.75 7.14 21.42
N GLY A 240 3.11 6.10 20.64
CA GLY A 240 2.51 5.83 19.34
C GLY A 240 2.84 6.89 18.27
N LYS A 241 3.81 7.78 18.53
CA LYS A 241 4.18 8.90 17.66
C LYS A 241 5.49 8.64 16.93
N ILE A 242 5.63 9.29 15.77
CA ILE A 242 6.81 9.21 14.91
C ILE A 242 7.03 10.60 14.30
N ASN A 243 8.24 11.12 14.46
CA ASN A 243 8.66 12.37 13.83
C ASN A 243 9.41 12.07 12.52
N ASN A 244 9.21 12.92 11.50
CA ASN A 244 9.93 12.88 10.23
C ASN A 244 9.91 11.50 9.53
N ILE A 245 8.79 10.77 9.64
CA ILE A 245 8.64 9.43 9.06
C ILE A 245 8.95 9.39 7.55
N GLU A 246 8.71 10.48 6.81
CA GLU A 246 9.03 10.61 5.39
C GLU A 246 10.48 10.24 5.05
N ALA A 247 11.42 10.61 5.93
CA ALA A 247 12.85 10.43 5.70
C ALA A 247 13.34 9.03 6.09
N ILE A 248 12.66 8.37 7.04
CA ILE A 248 13.14 7.14 7.68
C ILE A 248 12.21 5.93 7.48
N ALA A 249 11.09 6.06 6.78
CA ALA A 249 10.04 5.02 6.70
C ALA A 249 10.57 3.63 6.32
N GLY A 250 11.51 3.54 5.38
CA GLY A 250 12.11 2.28 4.97
C GLY A 250 12.95 1.62 6.08
N ASP A 251 13.89 2.37 6.66
CA ASP A 251 14.75 1.90 7.75
C ASP A 251 13.92 1.59 9.01
N LEU A 252 12.91 2.41 9.30
CA LEU A 252 11.99 2.23 10.42
C LEU A 252 11.10 0.99 10.25
N ALA A 253 10.69 0.67 9.02
CA ALA A 253 9.98 -0.57 8.73
C ALA A 253 10.83 -1.82 9.00
N ILE A 254 12.13 -1.78 8.67
CA ILE A 254 13.07 -2.87 8.95
C ILE A 254 13.22 -3.05 10.47
N ALA A 255 13.40 -1.95 11.19
CA ALA A 255 13.47 -1.96 12.66
C ALA A 255 12.17 -2.50 13.28
N ALA A 256 11.01 -2.05 12.79
CA ALA A 256 9.71 -2.49 13.26
C ALA A 256 9.48 -3.99 13.05
N ASP A 257 9.85 -4.53 11.88
CA ASP A 257 9.79 -5.97 11.61
C ASP A 257 10.70 -6.77 12.55
N LYS A 258 11.95 -6.31 12.72
CA LYS A 258 12.94 -6.94 13.60
C LYS A 258 12.48 -7.02 15.05
N TYR A 259 11.82 -5.98 15.56
CA TYR A 259 11.32 -5.91 16.94
C TYR A 259 9.85 -6.31 17.08
N ALA A 260 9.24 -6.91 16.05
CA ALA A 260 7.85 -7.38 16.06
C ALA A 260 6.82 -6.29 16.43
N LEU A 261 6.98 -5.10 15.85
CA LEU A 261 6.12 -3.93 16.02
C LEU A 261 5.21 -3.77 14.79
N ASP A 262 4.25 -4.68 14.61
CA ASP A 262 3.39 -4.73 13.41
C ASP A 262 2.63 -3.42 13.16
N GLY A 263 2.16 -2.75 14.23
CA GLY A 263 1.49 -1.44 14.12
C GLY A 263 2.38 -0.37 13.49
N LEU A 264 3.64 -0.28 13.93
CA LEU A 264 4.63 0.64 13.37
C LEU A 264 4.97 0.30 11.92
N LYS A 265 5.14 -1.00 11.64
CA LYS A 265 5.42 -1.50 10.30
C LYS A 265 4.32 -1.12 9.30
N ASN A 266 3.05 -1.26 9.70
CA ASN A 266 1.90 -0.87 8.88
C ASN A 266 1.86 0.66 8.62
N ILE A 267 2.16 1.48 9.64
CA ILE A 267 2.24 2.94 9.46
C ILE A 267 3.36 3.31 8.47
N CYS A 268 4.51 2.62 8.55
CA CYS A 268 5.59 2.81 7.59
C CYS A 268 5.19 2.37 6.17
N GLU A 269 4.45 1.26 6.04
CA GLU A 269 3.90 0.78 4.76
C GLU A 269 2.99 1.84 4.11
N ASP A 270 2.03 2.37 4.86
CA ASP A 270 1.10 3.41 4.41
C ASP A 270 1.85 4.70 4.05
N LYS A 271 2.88 5.07 4.81
CA LYS A 271 3.67 6.26 4.49
C LYS A 271 4.47 6.10 3.22
N MET A 272 5.16 4.97 3.04
CA MET A 272 5.91 4.65 1.82
C MET A 272 5.00 4.68 0.59
N PHE A 273 3.75 4.22 0.74
CA PHE A 273 2.73 4.33 -0.30
C PHE A 273 2.42 5.79 -0.68
N GLN A 274 2.25 6.69 0.31
CA GLN A 274 1.94 8.11 0.05
C GLN A 274 3.06 8.88 -0.64
N ILE A 275 4.33 8.53 -0.37
CA ILE A 275 5.50 9.23 -0.92
C ILE A 275 6.12 8.50 -2.12
N LEU A 276 5.44 7.50 -2.66
CA LEU A 276 5.91 6.68 -3.79
C LEU A 276 6.14 7.54 -5.04
N ASN A 277 7.30 7.40 -5.66
CA ASN A 277 7.70 8.12 -6.85
C ASN A 277 8.74 7.33 -7.68
N ILE A 278 9.10 7.83 -8.86
CA ILE A 278 10.03 7.16 -9.80
C ILE A 278 11.40 6.89 -9.17
N ASN A 279 11.83 7.71 -8.19
CA ASN A 279 13.15 7.60 -7.58
C ASN A 279 13.21 6.52 -6.49
N ASN A 280 12.11 6.26 -5.78
CA ASN A 280 12.08 5.34 -4.63
C ASN A 280 11.35 4.01 -4.91
N VAL A 281 10.54 3.93 -5.96
CA VAL A 281 9.65 2.76 -6.20
C VAL A 281 10.40 1.43 -6.33
N ILE A 282 11.59 1.42 -6.92
CA ILE A 282 12.40 0.20 -7.09
C ILE A 282 12.87 -0.32 -5.71
N ASN A 283 13.40 0.57 -4.88
CA ASN A 283 13.83 0.21 -3.53
C ASN A 283 12.63 -0.23 -2.67
N TYR A 284 11.49 0.44 -2.79
CA TYR A 284 10.30 0.10 -2.02
C TYR A 284 9.65 -1.21 -2.46
N VAL A 285 9.66 -1.58 -3.74
CA VAL A 285 9.15 -2.90 -4.15
C VAL A 285 10.03 -4.04 -3.62
N GLN A 286 11.36 -3.85 -3.60
CA GLN A 286 12.29 -4.81 -3.00
C GLN A 286 12.09 -4.93 -1.49
N LEU A 287 12.01 -3.80 -0.79
CA LEU A 287 11.78 -3.76 0.64
C LEU A 287 10.43 -4.41 0.99
N ALA A 288 9.39 -4.10 0.23
CA ALA A 288 8.06 -4.67 0.44
C ALA A 288 8.04 -6.18 0.22
N ASN A 289 8.80 -6.70 -0.75
CA ASN A 289 8.96 -8.14 -0.93
C ASN A 289 9.66 -8.77 0.28
N THR A 290 10.76 -8.16 0.74
CA THR A 290 11.58 -8.64 1.85
C THR A 290 10.79 -8.70 3.16
N LEU A 291 10.07 -7.61 3.48
CA LEU A 291 9.28 -7.47 4.70
C LEU A 291 7.86 -8.03 4.56
N ARG A 292 7.51 -8.66 3.44
CA ARG A 292 6.16 -9.21 3.16
C ARG A 292 5.03 -8.17 3.28
N MET A 293 5.29 -6.93 2.87
CA MET A 293 4.33 -5.82 2.82
C MET A 293 3.48 -5.90 1.55
N VAL A 294 2.42 -6.68 1.61
CA VAL A 294 1.61 -7.05 0.42
C VAL A 294 0.96 -5.83 -0.24
N LYS A 295 0.47 -4.85 0.56
CA LYS A 295 -0.24 -3.69 0.00
C LYS A 295 0.72 -2.77 -0.74
N LEU A 296 1.86 -2.47 -0.13
CA LEU A 296 2.90 -1.64 -0.75
C LEU A 296 3.48 -2.33 -1.98
N LYS A 297 3.77 -3.64 -1.94
CA LYS A 297 4.29 -4.38 -3.10
C LYS A 297 3.34 -4.28 -4.29
N ALA A 298 2.05 -4.55 -4.09
CA ALA A 298 1.05 -4.47 -5.15
C ALA A 298 0.95 -3.06 -5.76
N LYS A 299 0.95 -2.02 -4.91
CA LYS A 299 0.90 -0.62 -5.36
C LYS A 299 2.18 -0.16 -6.05
N ALA A 300 3.34 -0.59 -5.56
CA ALA A 300 4.62 -0.32 -6.19
C ALA A 300 4.67 -0.95 -7.58
N ILE A 301 4.25 -2.21 -7.73
CA ILE A 301 4.14 -2.88 -9.03
C ILE A 301 3.22 -2.10 -9.98
N GLN A 302 2.02 -1.69 -9.53
CA GLN A 302 1.12 -0.87 -10.35
C GLN A 302 1.77 0.45 -10.78
N PHE A 303 2.48 1.12 -9.88
CA PHE A 303 3.20 2.35 -10.18
C PHE A 303 4.30 2.12 -11.22
N ILE A 304 5.08 1.05 -11.08
CA ILE A 304 6.13 0.64 -12.04
C ILE A 304 5.49 0.40 -13.41
N VAL A 305 4.39 -0.37 -13.48
CA VAL A 305 3.69 -0.67 -14.73
C VAL A 305 3.25 0.61 -15.43
N ARG A 306 2.65 1.56 -14.70
CA ARG A 306 2.19 2.85 -15.23
C ARG A 306 3.34 3.75 -15.69
N ASN A 307 4.52 3.62 -15.09
CA ASN A 307 5.69 4.45 -15.36
C ASN A 307 6.86 3.67 -15.98
N ALA A 308 6.59 2.53 -16.63
CA ALA A 308 7.62 1.56 -17.00
C ALA A 308 8.72 2.16 -17.89
N ARG A 309 8.38 3.14 -18.75
CA ARG A 309 9.35 3.86 -19.58
C ARG A 309 10.42 4.58 -18.77
N TYR A 310 10.06 5.13 -17.61
CA TYR A 310 10.98 5.88 -16.76
C TYR A 310 11.69 4.97 -15.75
N VAL A 311 10.94 4.02 -15.17
CA VAL A 311 11.46 3.16 -14.10
C VAL A 311 12.34 2.03 -14.67
N GLY A 312 11.95 1.42 -15.79
CA GLY A 312 12.68 0.28 -16.38
C GLY A 312 14.10 0.63 -16.81
N ASN A 313 14.33 1.89 -17.21
CA ASN A 313 15.64 2.38 -17.65
C ASN A 313 16.65 2.58 -16.51
N ARG A 314 16.21 2.54 -15.26
CA ARG A 314 17.08 2.81 -14.12
C ARG A 314 17.95 1.59 -13.80
N PRO A 315 19.23 1.76 -13.43
CA PRO A 315 20.15 0.65 -13.17
C PRO A 315 19.66 -0.27 -12.04
N GLU A 316 18.98 0.29 -11.03
CA GLU A 316 18.42 -0.44 -9.90
C GLU A 316 17.32 -1.41 -10.32
N PHE A 317 16.67 -1.18 -11.47
CA PHE A 317 15.65 -2.11 -11.97
C PHE A 317 16.26 -3.46 -12.37
N ARG A 318 17.51 -3.44 -12.84
CA ARG A 318 18.22 -4.66 -13.28
C ARG A 318 18.64 -5.55 -12.12
N SER A 319 18.73 -5.01 -10.91
CA SER A 319 19.03 -5.76 -9.70
C SER A 319 17.78 -6.30 -8.98
N LEU A 320 16.58 -6.08 -9.54
CA LEU A 320 15.36 -6.65 -8.99
C LEU A 320 15.39 -8.19 -9.02
N PRO A 321 14.95 -8.84 -7.92
CA PRO A 321 14.68 -10.27 -7.89
C PRO A 321 13.75 -10.74 -9.01
N HIS A 322 13.99 -11.95 -9.51
CA HIS A 322 13.29 -12.55 -10.65
C HIS A 322 11.77 -12.69 -10.45
N ASP A 323 11.35 -13.04 -9.24
CA ASP A 323 9.94 -13.11 -8.82
C ASP A 323 9.25 -11.76 -8.97
N ILE A 324 9.87 -10.68 -8.51
CA ILE A 324 9.33 -9.32 -8.62
C ILE A 324 9.21 -8.89 -10.09
N VAL A 325 10.25 -9.15 -10.89
CA VAL A 325 10.24 -8.83 -12.32
C VAL A 325 9.13 -9.58 -13.05
N PHE A 326 8.93 -10.86 -12.75
CA PHE A 326 7.84 -11.67 -13.30
C PHE A 326 6.46 -11.11 -12.95
N GLU A 327 6.25 -10.71 -11.69
CA GLU A 327 4.99 -10.09 -11.25
C GLU A 327 4.73 -8.76 -11.97
N ILE A 328 5.76 -7.93 -12.18
CA ILE A 328 5.65 -6.67 -12.94
C ILE A 328 5.23 -6.94 -14.39
N TYR A 329 5.85 -7.92 -15.05
CA TYR A 329 5.50 -8.27 -16.43
C TYR A 329 4.07 -8.78 -16.54
N THR A 330 3.70 -9.71 -15.67
CA THR A 330 2.34 -10.26 -15.62
C THR A 330 1.31 -9.15 -15.41
N ALA A 331 1.55 -8.25 -14.45
CA ALA A 331 0.65 -7.14 -14.17
C ALA A 331 0.50 -6.17 -15.36
N ARG A 332 1.58 -5.90 -16.10
CA ARG A 332 1.53 -5.06 -17.31
C ARG A 332 0.72 -5.71 -18.43
N THR A 333 0.93 -7.00 -18.68
CA THR A 333 0.19 -7.75 -19.69
C THR A 333 -1.30 -7.78 -19.35
N MET A 334 -1.65 -8.03 -18.09
CA MET A 334 -3.06 -8.03 -17.65
C MET A 334 -3.73 -6.66 -17.82
N ALA A 335 -3.05 -5.56 -17.50
CA ALA A 335 -3.59 -4.22 -17.68
C ALA A 335 -3.90 -3.92 -19.16
N TYR A 336 -2.99 -4.27 -20.08
CA TYR A 336 -3.20 -4.03 -21.51
C TYR A 336 -4.25 -4.97 -22.12
N MET A 337 -4.34 -6.23 -21.66
CA MET A 337 -5.38 -7.15 -22.12
C MET A 337 -6.79 -6.69 -21.70
N MET A 338 -6.90 -6.02 -20.55
CA MET A 338 -8.16 -5.40 -20.12
C MET A 338 -8.52 -4.23 -21.05
N ASP A 339 -7.55 -3.39 -21.41
CA ASP A 339 -7.75 -2.29 -22.37
C ASP A 339 -8.09 -2.82 -23.78
N ALA A 340 -7.42 -3.87 -24.24
CA ALA A 340 -7.66 -4.49 -25.55
C ALA A 340 -8.98 -5.29 -25.63
N GLU A 341 -9.44 -5.90 -24.53
CA GLU A 341 -10.78 -6.50 -24.45
C GLU A 341 -11.87 -5.42 -24.50
N ILE A 342 -11.62 -4.24 -23.92
CA ILE A 342 -12.50 -3.06 -24.04
C ILE A 342 -12.52 -2.55 -25.49
N GLU A 343 -11.37 -2.46 -26.16
CA GLU A 343 -11.28 -2.06 -27.58
C GLU A 343 -11.88 -3.10 -28.55
N LYS A 344 -11.70 -4.41 -28.29
CA LYS A 344 -12.33 -5.48 -29.08
C LYS A 344 -13.83 -5.58 -28.87
N ALA A 345 -14.33 -5.24 -27.68
CA ALA A 345 -15.78 -5.11 -27.45
C ALA A 345 -16.40 -3.97 -28.28
N THR A 346 -15.58 -3.00 -28.73
CA THR A 346 -16.01 -1.92 -29.63
C THR A 346 -15.86 -2.22 -31.13
N GLU A 347 -15.11 -3.25 -31.52
CA GLU A 347 -14.90 -3.61 -32.94
C GLU A 347 -15.10 -5.12 -33.15
N GLN A 348 -16.32 -5.53 -33.50
CA GLN A 348 -16.57 -6.88 -34.01
C GLN A 348 -16.14 -6.98 -35.48
N GLY A 349 -15.21 -7.88 -35.78
CA GLY A 349 -15.05 -8.39 -37.15
C GLY A 349 -13.72 -9.07 -37.46
N SER A 350 -13.83 -10.34 -37.88
CA SER A 350 -12.91 -11.14 -38.71
C SER A 350 -11.84 -12.02 -38.05
N GLU A 351 -12.01 -13.31 -38.32
CA GLU A 351 -11.16 -14.44 -37.96
C GLU A 351 -9.82 -14.40 -38.72
N ASP A 352 -8.75 -14.01 -38.01
CA ASP A 352 -7.38 -14.54 -38.15
C ASP A 352 -6.54 -14.11 -36.92
N GLN A 353 -7.20 -14.09 -35.75
CA GLN A 353 -6.79 -13.32 -34.57
C GLN A 353 -5.78 -14.05 -33.67
N GLY A 354 -5.52 -15.34 -33.89
CA GLY A 354 -4.70 -16.17 -33.01
C GLY A 354 -3.22 -15.78 -33.05
N ASP A 355 -2.68 -15.64 -34.27
CA ASP A 355 -1.25 -15.43 -34.53
C ASP A 355 -0.82 -13.98 -34.26
N ARG A 356 -1.65 -13.02 -34.69
CA ARG A 356 -1.43 -11.59 -34.46
C ARG A 356 -1.41 -11.24 -32.97
N ASP A 357 -2.25 -11.86 -32.15
CA ASP A 357 -2.32 -11.53 -30.72
C ASP A 357 -1.13 -12.09 -29.93
N VAL A 358 -0.59 -13.28 -30.25
CA VAL A 358 0.59 -13.82 -29.56
C VAL A 358 1.87 -13.14 -30.02
N SER A 359 2.01 -12.86 -31.33
CA SER A 359 3.10 -12.00 -31.81
C SER A 359 3.03 -10.64 -31.14
N CYS A 360 1.86 -10.03 -31.01
CA CYS A 360 1.68 -8.77 -30.30
C CYS A 360 2.10 -8.86 -28.82
N LEU A 361 1.71 -9.90 -28.07
CA LEU A 361 2.15 -10.12 -26.68
C LEU A 361 3.69 -10.23 -26.56
N VAL A 362 4.33 -10.88 -27.53
CA VAL A 362 5.78 -11.09 -27.58
C VAL A 362 6.49 -9.81 -28.03
N ASP A 363 6.01 -9.16 -29.08
CA ASP A 363 6.50 -7.89 -29.63
C ASP A 363 6.33 -6.75 -28.62
N GLN A 364 5.30 -6.77 -27.78
CA GLN A 364 5.10 -5.82 -26.68
C GLN A 364 6.07 -6.02 -25.52
N CYS A 365 6.41 -7.28 -25.23
CA CYS A 365 7.49 -7.59 -24.29
C CYS A 365 8.87 -7.27 -24.91
N ALA A 366 9.03 -7.41 -26.24
CA ALA A 366 10.23 -7.02 -26.96
C ALA A 366 10.34 -5.48 -27.15
N ALA A 367 9.22 -4.75 -27.20
CA ALA A 367 9.16 -3.28 -27.25
C ALA A 367 9.59 -2.63 -25.93
N LEU A 368 9.89 -3.43 -24.90
CA LEU A 368 10.67 -3.02 -23.73
C LEU A 368 12.17 -2.89 -24.03
N ARG A 369 12.57 -2.78 -25.31
CA ARG A 369 13.92 -2.38 -25.74
C ARG A 369 14.32 -1.05 -25.09
N ILE A 370 15.04 -1.17 -23.99
CA ILE A 370 15.86 -0.11 -23.43
C ILE A 370 17.15 -0.14 -24.26
N ASN A 371 17.17 0.66 -25.34
CA ASN A 371 18.26 0.92 -26.28
C ASN A 371 19.46 -0.06 -26.28
N GLU A 372 19.58 -0.81 -27.38
CA GLU A 372 20.82 -1.38 -27.95
C GLU A 372 21.76 -2.17 -27.03
N VAL A 373 21.22 -2.79 -25.99
CA VAL A 373 21.74 -4.09 -25.57
C VAL A 373 20.71 -5.10 -26.03
N GLU A 374 21.02 -5.82 -27.11
CA GLU A 374 20.35 -7.07 -27.43
C GLU A 374 20.48 -8.00 -26.22
N ILE A 375 19.53 -7.94 -25.30
CA ILE A 375 19.25 -9.11 -24.49
C ILE A 375 18.58 -10.05 -25.49
N SER A 376 19.36 -10.96 -26.09
CA SER A 376 18.92 -11.96 -27.07
C SER A 376 18.00 -13.02 -26.43
N ASP A 377 17.06 -12.58 -25.60
CA ASP A 377 16.13 -13.40 -24.82
C ASP A 377 14.92 -13.81 -25.67
N VAL A 378 14.73 -13.22 -26.85
CA VAL A 378 13.73 -13.68 -27.81
C VAL A 378 14.22 -14.94 -28.49
N ILE A 379 13.42 -16.00 -28.42
CA ILE A 379 13.63 -17.28 -29.07
C ILE A 379 12.46 -17.58 -30.00
N SER A 380 12.75 -18.16 -31.16
CA SER A 380 11.72 -18.70 -32.04
C SER A 380 11.51 -20.18 -31.74
N LEU A 381 10.30 -20.55 -31.31
CA LEU A 381 9.90 -21.93 -31.13
C LEU A 381 9.29 -22.41 -32.45
N HIS A 382 10.03 -23.23 -33.19
CA HIS A 382 9.64 -23.76 -34.49
C HIS A 382 8.89 -25.08 -34.33
N CYS A 383 7.58 -25.07 -34.57
CA CYS A 383 6.74 -26.26 -34.63
C CYS A 383 7.05 -27.05 -35.92
N ILE A 384 7.70 -28.21 -35.77
CA ILE A 384 8.13 -29.04 -36.90
C ILE A 384 6.93 -29.66 -37.62
N LEU A 385 5.88 -30.04 -36.89
CA LEU A 385 4.73 -30.75 -37.46
C LEU A 385 4.00 -29.94 -38.55
N GLU A 386 4.02 -28.61 -38.44
CA GLU A 386 3.25 -27.70 -39.30
C GLU A 386 4.14 -26.62 -39.94
N GLY A 387 5.45 -26.62 -39.70
CA GLY A 387 6.42 -25.70 -40.29
C GLY A 387 6.25 -24.23 -39.85
N LYS A 388 5.54 -23.97 -38.77
CA LYS A 388 5.24 -22.63 -38.24
C LYS A 388 6.10 -22.31 -37.02
N SER A 389 6.32 -21.03 -36.74
CA SER A 389 7.12 -20.61 -35.59
C SER A 389 6.41 -19.56 -34.76
N VAL A 390 6.53 -19.65 -33.44
CA VAL A 390 6.06 -18.63 -32.50
C VAL A 390 7.25 -18.09 -31.72
N ASN A 391 7.38 -16.77 -31.64
CA ASN A 391 8.43 -16.15 -30.84
C ASN A 391 8.02 -16.10 -29.37
N ALA A 392 8.99 -16.14 -28.46
CA ALA A 392 8.77 -16.03 -27.02
C ALA A 392 10.05 -15.60 -26.28
N HIS A 393 9.96 -15.27 -25.00
CA HIS A 393 11.11 -14.94 -24.16
C HIS A 393 11.62 -16.17 -23.41
N LYS A 394 12.91 -16.52 -23.58
CA LYS A 394 13.54 -17.69 -22.96
C LYS A 394 13.37 -17.66 -21.44
N ARG A 395 13.62 -16.50 -20.81
CA ARG A 395 13.51 -16.37 -19.34
C ARG A 395 12.09 -16.56 -18.81
N ILE A 396 11.08 -16.00 -19.48
CA ILE A 396 9.67 -16.14 -19.06
C ILE A 396 9.24 -17.61 -19.15
N LEU A 397 9.58 -18.27 -20.25
CA LEU A 397 9.29 -19.68 -20.46
C LEU A 397 10.04 -20.58 -19.47
N ALA A 398 11.34 -20.33 -19.24
CA ALA A 398 12.14 -21.10 -18.29
C ALA A 398 11.61 -21.01 -16.85
N GLN A 399 11.08 -19.85 -16.44
CA GLN A 399 10.50 -19.69 -15.10
C GLN A 399 9.17 -20.42 -14.95
N CYS A 400 8.36 -20.45 -16.00
CA CYS A 400 7.03 -21.09 -15.99
C CYS A 400 7.08 -22.59 -16.31
N SER A 401 8.21 -23.10 -16.80
CA SER A 401 8.39 -24.46 -17.25
C SER A 401 9.83 -24.93 -16.98
N PRO A 402 10.01 -25.92 -16.08
CA PRO A 402 11.31 -26.55 -15.85
C PRO A 402 11.89 -27.20 -17.12
N VAL A 403 11.01 -27.65 -18.02
CA VAL A 403 11.38 -28.28 -19.29
C VAL A 403 11.99 -27.24 -20.23
N PHE A 404 11.36 -26.09 -20.39
CA PHE A 404 11.93 -24.98 -21.17
C PHE A 404 13.23 -24.47 -20.55
N ALA A 405 13.34 -24.40 -19.21
CA ALA A 405 14.59 -24.02 -18.54
C ALA A 405 15.74 -24.98 -18.91
N THR A 406 15.48 -26.28 -18.87
CA THR A 406 16.45 -27.31 -19.23
C THR A 406 16.80 -27.24 -20.72
N LEU A 407 15.80 -27.06 -21.58
CA LEU A 407 15.94 -26.96 -23.03
C LEU A 407 16.82 -25.76 -23.43
N PHE A 408 16.59 -24.59 -22.83
CA PHE A 408 17.36 -23.39 -23.14
C PHE A 408 18.78 -23.43 -22.56
N ASN A 409 18.98 -24.10 -21.43
CA ASN A 409 20.32 -24.31 -20.89
C ASN A 409 21.16 -25.25 -21.77
N ALA A 410 20.56 -26.31 -22.32
CA ALA A 410 21.23 -27.22 -23.24
C ALA A 410 21.57 -26.55 -24.58
N GLU A 411 20.77 -25.58 -25.03
CA GLU A 411 20.89 -24.92 -26.34
C GLU A 411 21.12 -23.40 -26.23
N MET A 412 21.99 -22.98 -25.30
CA MET A 412 22.14 -21.57 -24.88
C MET A 412 22.36 -20.58 -26.05
N ASN A 413 23.09 -20.99 -27.08
CA ASN A 413 23.46 -20.14 -28.22
C ASN A 413 22.48 -20.17 -29.40
N LYS A 414 21.40 -20.96 -29.35
CA LYS A 414 20.43 -21.02 -30.44
C LYS A 414 19.36 -19.93 -30.31
N SER A 415 19.03 -19.30 -31.44
CA SER A 415 17.92 -18.36 -31.57
C SER A 415 16.61 -19.03 -31.97
N ILE A 416 16.67 -20.28 -32.42
CA ILE A 416 15.53 -21.09 -32.85
C ILE A 416 15.62 -22.46 -32.19
N ILE A 417 14.52 -22.91 -31.60
CA ILE A 417 14.40 -24.26 -31.01
C ILE A 417 13.23 -24.98 -31.64
N ALA A 418 13.47 -26.24 -31.98
CA ALA A 418 12.48 -27.08 -32.64
C ALA A 418 11.56 -27.75 -31.60
N ILE A 419 10.26 -27.67 -31.83
CA ILE A 419 9.20 -28.31 -31.07
C ILE A 419 8.63 -29.41 -31.96
N THR A 420 8.81 -30.67 -31.56
CA THR A 420 8.56 -31.85 -32.40
C THR A 420 7.22 -32.53 -32.16
N ASP A 421 6.65 -32.33 -30.98
CA ASP A 421 5.62 -33.17 -30.37
C ASP A 421 4.30 -32.42 -30.10
N VAL A 422 4.22 -31.15 -30.51
CA VAL A 422 3.06 -30.28 -30.27
C VAL A 422 2.68 -29.55 -31.55
N ARG A 423 1.39 -29.57 -31.90
CA ARG A 423 0.84 -28.80 -33.04
C ARG A 423 0.93 -27.29 -32.78
N TYR A 424 0.96 -26.49 -33.84
CA TYR A 424 1.18 -25.05 -33.71
C TYR A 424 0.13 -24.38 -32.83
N GLN A 425 -1.15 -24.72 -33.01
CA GLN A 425 -2.23 -24.12 -32.22
C GLN A 425 -2.09 -24.39 -30.73
N VAL A 426 -1.72 -25.62 -30.34
CA VAL A 426 -1.51 -26.01 -28.94
C VAL A 426 -0.31 -25.25 -28.36
N LEU A 427 0.77 -25.14 -29.13
CA LEU A 427 1.96 -24.37 -28.73
C LEU A 427 1.59 -22.89 -28.50
N VAL A 428 0.85 -22.27 -29.41
CA VAL A 428 0.39 -20.88 -29.31
C VAL A 428 -0.48 -20.66 -28.07
N GLU A 429 -1.45 -21.55 -27.78
CA GLU A 429 -2.28 -21.45 -26.58
C GLU A 429 -1.49 -21.65 -25.29
N MET A 430 -0.51 -22.58 -25.28
CA MET A 430 0.36 -22.77 -24.13
C MET A 430 1.20 -21.52 -23.84
N ILE A 431 1.78 -20.91 -24.88
CA ILE A 431 2.50 -19.64 -24.76
C ILE A 431 1.55 -18.55 -24.29
N ARG A 432 0.34 -18.41 -24.87
CA ARG A 432 -0.66 -17.43 -24.43
C ARG A 432 -0.99 -17.59 -22.95
N PHE A 433 -1.19 -18.81 -22.46
CA PHE A 433 -1.44 -19.05 -21.05
C PHE A 433 -0.28 -18.56 -20.16
N ILE A 434 0.97 -18.78 -20.57
CA ILE A 434 2.13 -18.35 -19.80
C ILE A 434 2.15 -16.83 -19.59
N TYR A 435 1.76 -16.05 -20.60
CA TYR A 435 1.72 -14.59 -20.52
C TYR A 435 0.43 -14.03 -19.91
N ALA A 436 -0.73 -14.60 -20.29
CA ALA A 436 -2.03 -14.01 -20.02
C ALA A 436 -2.86 -14.77 -18.97
N ARG A 437 -2.43 -15.98 -18.57
CA ARG A 437 -3.19 -16.90 -17.70
C ARG A 437 -4.61 -17.20 -18.22
N LYS A 438 -4.80 -17.10 -19.53
CA LYS A 438 -6.03 -17.39 -20.26
C LYS A 438 -5.73 -18.29 -21.46
N VAL A 439 -6.71 -19.11 -21.84
CA VAL A 439 -6.70 -19.96 -23.03
C VAL A 439 -7.95 -19.64 -23.85
N ARG A 440 -7.85 -19.66 -25.18
CA ARG A 440 -9.04 -19.63 -26.04
C ARG A 440 -9.58 -21.04 -26.17
N TYR A 441 -10.83 -21.24 -25.77
CA TYR A 441 -11.42 -22.57 -25.70
C TYR A 441 -11.99 -22.99 -27.05
N ASP A 442 -11.46 -24.09 -27.55
CA ASP A 442 -12.17 -25.07 -28.37
C ASP A 442 -12.09 -26.39 -27.60
N ASP A 443 -13.24 -27.04 -27.34
CA ASP A 443 -13.29 -28.24 -26.51
C ASP A 443 -12.49 -29.40 -27.16
N ASP A 444 -12.31 -29.35 -28.50
CA ASP A 444 -11.50 -30.31 -29.26
C ASP A 444 -9.98 -30.18 -29.02
N LEU A 445 -9.50 -29.00 -28.57
CA LEU A 445 -8.08 -28.75 -28.30
C LEU A 445 -7.65 -29.17 -26.89
N LEU A 446 -8.61 -29.39 -25.99
CA LEU A 446 -8.36 -29.45 -24.55
C LEU A 446 -7.49 -30.63 -24.12
N VAL A 447 -7.68 -31.79 -24.75
CA VAL A 447 -6.91 -33.02 -24.48
C VAL A 447 -5.45 -32.86 -24.92
N GLU A 448 -5.23 -32.27 -26.09
CA GLU A 448 -3.89 -32.02 -26.60
C GLU A 448 -3.17 -30.95 -25.77
N LEU A 449 -3.89 -29.91 -25.36
CA LEU A 449 -3.36 -28.86 -24.50
C LEU A 449 -3.00 -29.37 -23.10
N ALA A 450 -3.81 -30.24 -22.51
CA ALA A 450 -3.50 -30.94 -21.27
C ALA A 450 -2.23 -31.78 -21.39
N THR A 451 -2.09 -32.51 -22.50
CA THR A 451 -0.93 -33.36 -22.80
C THR A 451 0.34 -32.52 -22.96
N ALA A 452 0.27 -31.43 -23.73
CA ALA A 452 1.39 -30.50 -23.90
C ALA A 452 1.77 -29.82 -22.58
N ALA A 453 0.77 -29.36 -21.80
CA ALA A 453 1.01 -28.74 -20.50
C ALA A 453 1.73 -29.68 -19.52
N HIS A 454 1.37 -30.96 -19.52
CA HIS A 454 2.08 -31.98 -18.74
C HIS A 454 3.50 -32.19 -19.25
N THR A 455 3.66 -32.40 -20.56
CA THR A 455 4.94 -32.69 -21.21
C THR A 455 5.95 -31.57 -21.02
N TYR A 456 5.50 -30.31 -21.12
CA TYR A 456 6.33 -29.13 -20.92
C TYR A 456 6.32 -28.61 -19.47
N GLY A 457 5.68 -29.30 -18.54
CA GLY A 457 5.70 -28.90 -17.11
C GLY A 457 5.05 -27.55 -16.81
N VAL A 458 4.04 -27.14 -17.59
CA VAL A 458 3.25 -25.92 -17.35
C VAL A 458 2.08 -26.25 -16.42
N ASN A 459 2.38 -26.45 -15.13
CA ASN A 459 1.42 -26.99 -14.15
C ASN A 459 0.12 -26.19 -14.02
N GLY A 460 0.19 -24.85 -14.07
CA GLY A 460 -1.00 -24.01 -14.00
C GLY A 460 -1.96 -24.24 -15.16
N LEU A 461 -1.45 -24.50 -16.36
CA LEU A 461 -2.26 -24.82 -17.53
C LEU A 461 -2.86 -26.23 -17.40
N LYS A 462 -2.08 -27.19 -16.90
CA LYS A 462 -2.54 -28.55 -16.64
C LYS A 462 -3.75 -28.56 -15.70
N ILE A 463 -3.69 -27.81 -14.59
CA ILE A 463 -4.79 -27.69 -13.62
C ILE A 463 -6.03 -27.06 -14.27
N MET A 464 -5.84 -25.99 -15.05
CA MET A 464 -6.94 -25.34 -15.78
C MET A 464 -7.64 -26.30 -16.75
N CYS A 465 -6.86 -27.10 -17.50
CA CYS A 465 -7.42 -28.12 -18.39
C CYS A 465 -8.16 -29.21 -17.60
N GLU A 466 -7.61 -29.64 -16.47
CA GLU A 466 -8.22 -30.64 -15.58
C GLU A 466 -9.61 -30.19 -15.09
N GLU A 467 -9.71 -28.96 -14.58
CA GLU A 467 -10.99 -28.37 -14.13
C GLU A 467 -12.03 -28.27 -15.24
N ARG A 468 -11.60 -27.95 -16.47
CA ARG A 468 -12.49 -27.82 -17.62
C ARG A 468 -12.97 -29.17 -18.11
N LEU A 469 -12.09 -30.18 -18.17
CA LEU A 469 -12.46 -31.56 -18.53
C LEU A 469 -13.50 -32.13 -17.56
N ILE A 470 -13.36 -31.88 -16.25
CA ILE A 470 -14.35 -32.28 -15.24
C ILE A 470 -15.73 -31.71 -15.56
N LYS A 471 -15.81 -30.43 -15.96
CA LYS A 471 -17.09 -29.76 -16.30
C LYS A 471 -17.74 -30.29 -17.56
N LEU A 472 -16.98 -30.93 -18.45
CA LEU A 472 -17.45 -31.47 -19.72
C LEU A 472 -17.72 -32.97 -19.66
N LEU A 473 -17.52 -33.62 -18.51
CA LEU A 473 -17.76 -35.05 -18.36
C LEU A 473 -19.20 -35.42 -18.74
N ASN A 474 -19.30 -36.41 -19.61
CA ASN A 474 -20.55 -36.99 -20.06
C ASN A 474 -20.35 -38.49 -20.36
N VAL A 475 -21.45 -39.18 -20.68
CA VAL A 475 -21.44 -40.62 -20.93
C VAL A 475 -20.62 -41.04 -22.15
N ASP A 476 -20.30 -40.12 -23.07
CA ASP A 476 -19.53 -40.41 -24.28
C ASP A 476 -18.03 -40.21 -24.07
N ASN A 477 -17.62 -39.25 -23.24
CA ASN A 477 -16.21 -38.89 -23.08
C ASN A 477 -15.57 -39.36 -21.76
N VAL A 478 -16.35 -39.83 -20.77
CA VAL A 478 -15.84 -40.14 -19.42
C VAL A 478 -14.76 -41.23 -19.41
N ILE A 479 -14.86 -42.23 -20.29
CA ILE A 479 -13.86 -43.30 -20.40
C ILE A 479 -12.54 -42.73 -20.91
N GLY A 480 -12.58 -41.92 -21.98
CA GLY A 480 -11.40 -41.24 -22.52
C GLY A 480 -10.77 -40.28 -21.50
N CYS A 481 -11.59 -39.52 -20.77
CA CYS A 481 -11.12 -38.63 -19.71
C CYS A 481 -10.44 -39.39 -18.56
N THR A 482 -10.96 -40.56 -18.21
CA THR A 482 -10.39 -41.43 -17.17
C THR A 482 -9.00 -41.96 -17.59
N GLN A 483 -8.87 -42.43 -18.83
CA GLN A 483 -7.59 -42.89 -19.37
C GLN A 483 -6.56 -41.76 -19.49
N LEU A 484 -7.00 -40.57 -19.91
CA LEU A 484 -6.16 -39.38 -19.95
C LEU A 484 -5.68 -39.00 -18.56
N ALA A 485 -6.59 -39.04 -17.58
CA ALA A 485 -6.28 -38.68 -16.20
C ALA A 485 -5.24 -39.61 -15.58
N ASP A 486 -5.33 -40.91 -15.87
CA ASP A 486 -4.33 -41.88 -15.45
C ASP A 486 -2.96 -41.61 -16.11
N ARG A 487 -2.96 -41.44 -17.44
CA ARG A 487 -1.74 -41.19 -18.22
C ARG A 487 -1.00 -39.92 -17.81
N LEU A 488 -1.74 -38.83 -17.57
CA LEU A 488 -1.17 -37.53 -17.24
C LEU A 488 -1.04 -37.30 -15.72
N CYS A 489 -1.43 -38.26 -14.89
CA CYS A 489 -1.50 -38.13 -13.44
C CYS A 489 -2.33 -36.90 -13.01
N MET A 490 -3.58 -36.83 -13.46
CA MET A 490 -4.59 -35.84 -13.07
C MET A 490 -5.51 -36.45 -12.03
N VAL A 491 -5.22 -36.20 -10.76
CA VAL A 491 -5.83 -36.92 -9.62
C VAL A 491 -7.30 -36.55 -9.46
N GLU A 492 -7.66 -35.27 -9.61
CA GLU A 492 -9.02 -34.81 -9.38
C GLU A 492 -9.93 -35.21 -10.54
N LEU A 493 -9.44 -35.12 -11.78
CA LEU A 493 -10.19 -35.62 -12.94
C LEU A 493 -10.41 -37.13 -12.86
N LYS A 494 -9.41 -37.91 -12.43
CA LYS A 494 -9.56 -39.37 -12.25
C LYS A 494 -10.67 -39.66 -11.23
N LYS A 495 -10.60 -39.04 -10.06
CA LYS A 495 -11.62 -39.18 -9.00
C LYS A 495 -13.02 -38.82 -9.50
N LYS A 496 -13.19 -37.65 -10.13
CA LYS A 496 -14.48 -37.18 -10.65
C LYS A 496 -15.03 -38.05 -11.77
N SER A 497 -14.16 -38.60 -12.61
CA SER A 497 -14.56 -39.53 -13.66
C SER A 497 -15.05 -40.87 -13.08
N ILE A 498 -14.40 -41.38 -12.03
CA ILE A 498 -14.85 -42.59 -11.32
C ILE A 498 -16.21 -42.37 -10.66
N GLU A 499 -16.39 -41.25 -9.94
CA GLU A 499 -17.69 -40.85 -9.37
C GLU A 499 -18.79 -40.80 -10.45
N PHE A 500 -18.48 -40.21 -11.61
CA PHE A 500 -19.41 -40.14 -12.73
C PHE A 500 -19.75 -41.53 -13.30
N ILE A 501 -18.75 -42.41 -13.44
CA ILE A 501 -18.94 -43.78 -13.93
C ILE A 501 -19.84 -44.57 -12.98
N ILE A 502 -19.63 -44.49 -11.66
CA ILE A 502 -20.45 -45.18 -10.67
C ILE A 502 -21.91 -44.74 -10.78
N ASN A 503 -22.16 -43.42 -10.87
CA ASN A 503 -23.51 -42.87 -10.95
C ASN A 503 -24.24 -43.21 -12.25
N ASN A 504 -23.52 -43.57 -13.32
CA ASN A 504 -24.07 -43.88 -14.65
C ASN A 504 -23.68 -45.28 -15.14
N ALA A 505 -23.41 -46.21 -14.22
CA ALA A 505 -22.77 -47.50 -14.51
C ALA A 505 -23.53 -48.37 -15.53
N ARG A 506 -24.87 -48.32 -15.51
CA ARG A 506 -25.70 -49.08 -16.48
C ARG A 506 -25.53 -48.62 -17.91
N GLU A 507 -25.50 -47.31 -18.12
CA GLU A 507 -25.40 -46.71 -19.45
C GLU A 507 -23.98 -46.82 -20.00
N ILE A 508 -22.98 -46.58 -19.14
CA ILE A 508 -21.57 -46.67 -19.53
C ILE A 508 -21.14 -48.12 -19.75
N GLY A 509 -21.59 -49.06 -18.91
CA GLY A 509 -21.27 -50.48 -19.04
C GLY A 509 -21.87 -51.15 -20.28
N ALA A 510 -22.93 -50.58 -20.87
CA ALA A 510 -23.51 -51.05 -22.12
C ALA A 510 -22.69 -50.63 -23.36
N LYS A 511 -21.76 -49.69 -23.21
CA LYS A 511 -20.93 -49.18 -24.31
C LYS A 511 -19.69 -50.07 -24.53
N PRO A 512 -19.31 -50.38 -25.79
CA PRO A 512 -18.11 -51.15 -26.10
C PRO A 512 -16.82 -50.57 -25.49
N GLU A 513 -16.74 -49.24 -25.39
CA GLU A 513 -15.60 -48.49 -24.88
C GLU A 513 -15.34 -48.78 -23.40
N SER A 514 -16.33 -49.27 -22.64
CA SER A 514 -16.17 -49.60 -21.20
C SER A 514 -15.07 -50.64 -20.94
N GLN A 515 -14.77 -51.49 -21.93
CA GLN A 515 -13.68 -52.46 -21.88
C GLN A 515 -12.29 -51.80 -21.85
N LEU A 516 -12.20 -50.52 -22.21
CA LEU A 516 -10.97 -49.75 -22.27
C LEU A 516 -10.61 -49.08 -20.92
N LEU A 517 -11.47 -49.20 -19.90
CA LEU A 517 -11.20 -48.64 -18.58
C LEU A 517 -9.95 -49.29 -17.94
N PRO A 518 -9.09 -48.49 -17.26
CA PRO A 518 -7.97 -49.04 -16.51
C PRO A 518 -8.41 -50.08 -15.46
N ARG A 519 -7.60 -51.13 -15.28
CA ARG A 519 -7.95 -52.28 -14.41
C ARG A 519 -8.17 -51.86 -12.95
N ASP A 520 -7.35 -50.94 -12.45
CA ASP A 520 -7.46 -50.35 -11.12
C ASP A 520 -8.78 -49.58 -10.95
N VAL A 521 -9.16 -48.80 -11.97
CA VAL A 521 -10.44 -48.08 -12.00
C VAL A 521 -11.63 -49.06 -12.01
N LEU A 522 -11.56 -50.12 -12.81
CA LEU A 522 -12.60 -51.16 -12.83
C LEU A 522 -12.79 -51.81 -11.45
N ILE A 523 -11.69 -52.11 -10.74
CA ILE A 523 -11.75 -52.64 -9.38
C ILE A 523 -12.43 -51.65 -8.41
N GLU A 524 -12.12 -50.37 -8.53
CA GLU A 524 -12.68 -49.31 -7.68
C GLU A 524 -14.18 -49.08 -7.94
N VAL A 525 -14.59 -49.07 -9.21
CA VAL A 525 -16.00 -48.98 -9.62
C VAL A 525 -16.77 -50.21 -9.10
N LEU A 526 -16.24 -51.43 -9.30
CA LEU A 526 -16.89 -52.66 -8.83
C LEU A 526 -17.05 -52.70 -7.30
N ARG A 527 -16.02 -52.32 -6.55
CA ARG A 527 -16.11 -52.21 -5.08
C ARG A 527 -17.18 -51.23 -4.65
N SER A 528 -17.26 -50.08 -5.31
CA SER A 528 -18.24 -49.04 -4.99
C SER A 528 -19.68 -49.46 -5.30
N LEU A 529 -19.90 -50.18 -6.41
CA LEU A 529 -21.21 -50.71 -6.78
C LEU A 529 -21.68 -51.83 -5.84
N VAL A 530 -20.77 -52.72 -5.43
CA VAL A 530 -21.08 -53.80 -4.45
C VAL A 530 -21.46 -53.24 -3.08
N ASN A 531 -20.99 -52.04 -2.73
CA ASN A 531 -21.34 -51.37 -1.47
C ASN A 531 -22.62 -50.51 -1.55
N GLN A 532 -23.27 -50.43 -2.73
CA GLN A 532 -24.50 -49.66 -2.96
C GLN A 532 -25.76 -50.55 -3.07
N GLU A 533 -25.60 -51.88 -3.10
CA GLU A 533 -26.66 -52.89 -2.85
C GLU A 533 -26.70 -53.26 -1.37
#